data_AF-D6TNT3-F1
#
_entry.id   AF-D6TNT3-F1
#
_cell.length_a   1.000
_cell.length_b   1.000
_cell.length_c   1.000
_cell.angle_alpha   90.00
_cell.angle_beta   90.00
_cell.angle_gamma   90.00
#
_symmetry.space_group_name_H-M   'P 1'
#
loop_
_entity.id
_entity.type
_entity.pdbx_description
1 polymer ?
#
loop_
_entity_poly.entity_id
_entity_poly.type
_entity_poly.pdbx_seq_one_letter_code
_entity_poly.pdbx_strand_id
1 'polypeptide(L)' 'MEAIIGRYRAQVQEQGVTLRHVSGIAFDISAQEALGLLDLLSAYRETLQQIQEQQAQGKTDSSSDPDASL' A
#
# COMPACT_ATOMS: atom_id res chain seq x y z
N MET A 1 -15.64 -12.11 1.87
CA MET A 1 -15.29 -11.09 2.89
C MET A 1 -14.85 -9.83 2.19
N GLU A 2 -15.17 -8.63 2.70
CA GLU A 2 -14.75 -7.35 2.09
C GLU A 2 -13.79 -6.57 2.99
N ALA A 3 -12.82 -5.90 2.38
CA ALA A 3 -11.86 -5.02 3.04
C ALA A 3 -11.51 -3.81 2.15
N ILE A 4 -10.96 -2.76 2.73
CA ILE A 4 -10.45 -1.58 2.00
C ILE A 4 -8.93 -1.56 2.15
N ILE A 5 -8.23 -1.51 1.02
CA ILE A 5 -6.76 -1.42 0.95
C ILE A 5 -6.41 -0.14 0.18
N GLY A 6 -6.11 0.94 0.91
CA GLY A 6 -5.87 2.26 0.32
C GLY A 6 -7.09 2.76 -0.46
N ARG A 7 -6.94 2.86 -1.80
CA ARG A 7 -8.01 3.30 -2.72
C ARG A 7 -8.76 2.14 -3.39
N TYR A 8 -8.48 0.91 -2.98
CA TYR A 8 -9.07 -0.29 -3.54
C TYR A 8 -10.03 -0.93 -2.54
N ARG A 9 -11.18 -1.39 -3.01
CA ARG A 9 -12.05 -2.31 -2.28
C ARG A 9 -11.67 -3.74 -2.69
N ALA A 10 -11.24 -4.52 -1.72
CA ALA A 10 -10.93 -5.93 -1.88
C ALA A 10 -12.14 -6.78 -1.47
N GLN A 11 -12.53 -7.73 -2.31
CA GLN A 11 -13.60 -8.68 -2.03
C GLN A 11 -13.08 -10.10 -2.26
N VAL A 12 -13.00 -10.89 -1.19
CA VAL A 12 -12.70 -12.32 -1.23
C VAL A 12 -13.98 -13.08 -1.58
N GLN A 13 -13.91 -13.86 -2.65
CA GLN A 13 -14.94 -14.74 -3.20
C GLN A 13 -14.43 -16.19 -3.21
N GLU A 14 -15.28 -17.15 -3.57
CA GLU A 14 -14.88 -18.57 -3.59
C GLU A 14 -13.72 -18.87 -4.53
N GLN A 15 -13.59 -18.12 -5.62
CA GLN A 15 -12.61 -18.38 -6.68
C GLN A 15 -11.34 -17.53 -6.56
N GLY A 16 -11.31 -16.55 -5.64
CA GLY A 16 -10.19 -15.62 -5.51
C GLY A 16 -10.57 -14.29 -4.87
N VAL A 17 -9.89 -13.22 -5.30
CA VAL A 17 -10.03 -11.87 -4.76
C VAL A 17 -10.24 -10.88 -5.89
N THR A 18 -11.28 -10.06 -5.80
CA THR A 18 -11.47 -8.92 -6.70
C THR A 18 -10.97 -7.64 -6.02
N LEU A 19 -10.10 -6.89 -6.67
CA LEU A 19 -9.67 -5.55 -6.25
C LEU A 19 -10.31 -4.50 -7.14
N ARG A 20 -11.17 -3.65 -6.59
CA ARG A 20 -11.86 -2.58 -7.33
C ARG A 20 -11.34 -1.22 -6.92
N HIS A 21 -10.80 -0.47 -7.86
CA HIS A 21 -10.44 0.93 -7.69
C HIS A 21 -11.67 1.84 -7.81
N VAL A 22 -11.64 2.99 -7.14
CA VAL A 22 -12.71 4.00 -7.19
C VAL A 22 -12.97 4.56 -8.59
N SER A 23 -11.98 4.51 -9.50
CA SER A 23 -12.15 4.96 -10.89
C SER A 23 -12.86 3.93 -11.79
N GLY A 24 -13.26 2.77 -11.24
CA GLY A 24 -13.95 1.72 -11.99
C GLY A 24 -13.05 0.60 -12.53
N ILE A 25 -11.73 0.68 -12.33
CA ILE A 25 -10.79 -0.40 -12.67
C ILE A 25 -11.01 -1.56 -11.69
N ALA A 26 -11.10 -2.78 -12.20
CA ALA A 26 -11.17 -3.98 -11.37
C ALA A 26 -10.12 -5.01 -11.82
N PHE A 27 -9.52 -5.68 -10.84
CA PHE A 27 -8.62 -6.80 -11.05
C PHE A 27 -9.23 -8.03 -10.39
N ASP A 28 -9.44 -9.08 -11.16
CA ASP A 28 -9.81 -10.39 -10.65
C ASP A 28 -8.53 -11.20 -10.49
N ILE A 29 -8.22 -11.54 -9.25
CA ILE A 29 -7.04 -12.28 -8.85
C ILE A 29 -7.50 -13.66 -8.42
N SER A 30 -7.01 -14.70 -9.07
CA SER A 30 -7.33 -16.07 -8.66
C SER A 30 -6.79 -16.36 -7.26
N ALA A 31 -7.32 -17.39 -6.59
CA ALA A 31 -6.81 -17.82 -5.29
C ALA A 31 -5.29 -18.11 -5.32
N GLN A 32 -4.79 -18.71 -6.41
CA GLN A 32 -3.37 -19.02 -6.56
C GLN A 32 -2.51 -17.76 -6.69
N GLU A 33 -2.93 -16.79 -7.50
CA GLU A 33 -2.21 -15.52 -7.66
C GLU A 33 -2.25 -14.69 -6.37
N ALA A 34 -3.35 -14.73 -5.63
CA ALA A 34 -3.48 -14.03 -4.35
C ALA A 34 -2.50 -14.60 -3.31
N LEU A 35 -2.34 -15.93 -3.25
CA LEU A 35 -1.33 -16.57 -2.40
C LEU A 35 0.09 -16.22 -2.84
N GLY A 36 0.38 -16.26 -4.14
CA GLY A 36 1.69 -15.85 -4.65
C GLY A 36 2.02 -14.38 -4.36
N LEU A 37 1.03 -13.49 -4.43
CA LEU A 37 1.18 -12.08 -4.05
C LEU A 37 1.45 -11.93 -2.55
N LEU A 38 0.78 -12.72 -1.71
CA LEU A 38 1.04 -12.73 -0.26
C LEU A 38 2.47 -13.18 0.05
N ASP A 39 2.95 -14.23 -0.62
CA ASP A 39 4.33 -14.72 -0.45
C ASP A 39 5.35 -13.65 -0.85
N LEU A 40 5.12 -12.98 -1.99
CA LEU A 40 5.95 -11.88 -2.45
C LEU A 40 5.97 -10.71 -1.46
N LEU A 41 4.81 -10.25 -0.99
CA LEU A 41 4.72 -9.17 -0.01
C LEU A 41 5.39 -9.55 1.32
N SER A 42 5.30 -10.81 1.71
CA SER A 42 5.95 -11.33 2.92
C SER A 42 7.47 -11.34 2.78
N ALA A 43 8.00 -11.77 1.63
CA ALA A 43 9.44 -11.80 1.35
C ALA A 43 10.06 -10.39 1.36
N TYR A 44 9.32 -9.37 0.91
CA TYR A 44 9.80 -7.98 0.84
C TYR A 44 9.31 -7.09 1.99
N ARG A 45 8.76 -7.68 3.06
CA ARG A 45 8.15 -6.93 4.16
C ARG A 45 9.10 -5.92 4.80
N GLU A 46 10.34 -6.33 5.08
CA GLU A 46 11.35 -5.46 5.70
C GLU A 46 11.70 -4.27 4.79
N THR A 47 11.85 -4.51 3.48
CA THR A 47 12.10 -3.45 2.51
C THR A 47 10.94 -2.46 2.44
N LEU A 48 9.69 -2.95 2.47
CA LEU A 48 8.51 -2.09 2.50
C LEU A 48 8.45 -1.23 3.77
N GLN A 49 8.86 -1.77 4.93
CA GLN A 49 8.93 -1.02 6.18
C GLN A 49 9.98 0.09 6.11
N GLN A 50 11.17 -0.19 5.59
CA GLN A 50 12.23 0.81 5.41
C GLN A 50 11.79 1.95 4.48
N ILE A 51 11.10 1.64 3.38
CA ILE A 51 10.54 2.66 2.48
C ILE A 51 9.55 3.56 3.22
N GLN A 52 8.69 2.99 4.06
CA GLN A 52 7.72 3.75 4.83
C GLN A 52 8.39 4.67 5.87
N GLU A 53 9.42 4.19 6.55
CA GLU A 53 10.20 4.97 7.53
C GLU A 53 10.91 6.16 6.87
N GLN A 54 11.53 5.95 5.71
CA GLN A 54 12.17 7.02 4.94
C GLN A 54 11.17 8.10 4.49
N GLN A 55 9.98 7.67 4.04
CA GLN A 55 8.90 8.60 3.68
C GLN A 55 8.38 9.40 4.87
N ALA A 56 8.39 8.82 6.08
CA ALA A 56 8.00 9.52 7.30
C ALA A 56 9.05 10.54 7.75
N GLN A 57 10.34 10.23 7.60
CA GLN A 57 11.46 11.10 8.01
C GLN A 57 11.69 12.28 7.04
N GLY A 58 11.43 12.10 5.74
CA GLY A 58 11.54 13.19 4.75
C GLY A 58 10.51 14.32 4.90
N LYS A 59 9.59 14.24 5.87
CA LYS A 59 8.54 15.24 6.12
C LYS A 59 8.87 16.21 7.27
N THR A 60 9.93 15.95 8.03
CA THR A 60 10.32 16.80 9.19
C THR A 60 11.38 17.86 8.88
N ASP A 61 12.02 17.83 7.71
CA ASP A 61 13.12 18.76 7.39
C ASP A 61 12.69 20.05 6.66
N SER A 62 11.39 20.29 6.45
CA SER A 62 10.87 21.49 5.77
C SER A 62 10.32 22.60 6.68
N SER A 63 10.53 22.53 8.00
CA SER A 63 10.31 23.68 8.90
C SER A 63 11.61 24.10 9.59
N SER A 64 12.59 24.53 8.80
CA SER A 64 13.63 25.44 9.29
C SER A 64 13.49 26.73 8.50
N ASP A 65 12.67 27.65 9.02
CA ASP A 65 12.88 29.08 8.82
C ASP A 65 13.86 29.54 9.90
N PRO A 66 15.16 29.68 9.62
CA PRO A 66 16.01 30.57 10.37
C PRO A 66 15.96 31.93 9.67
N ASP A 67 14.83 32.65 9.74
CA ASP A 67 14.89 34.09 9.49
C ASP A 67 15.40 34.75 10.76
N ALA A 68 16.72 34.77 10.84
CA ALA A 68 17.46 35.61 11.73
C ALA A 68 17.47 37.03 11.17
N SER A 69 17.12 37.98 12.04
CA SER A 69 17.63 39.36 12.05
C SER A 69 17.11 40.33 10.98
N LEU A 70 16.33 41.31 11.44
CA LEU A 70 16.65 42.74 11.38
C LEU A 70 15.76 43.56 12.33
#